data_AF-A0A6S7GXR0-F1
#
_entry.id   AF-A0A6S7GXR0-F1
#
_cell.length_a   1.000
_cell.length_b   1.000
_cell.length_c   1.000
_cell.angle_alpha   90.00
_cell.angle_beta   90.00
_cell.angle_gamma   90.00
#
_symmetry.space_group_name_H-M   'P 1'
#
loop_
_entity.id
_entity.type
_entity.pdbx_description
1 polymer ?
#
loop_
_entity_poly.entity_id
_entity_poly.type
_entity_poly.pdbx_seq_one_letter_code
_entity_poly.pdbx_strand_id
1 'polypeptide(L)'
;MKCLHGEPAAHSTTQNGSFWFCNQNPTCNFFCAEDEGYMYEKAITAWRATKQRHPRCGGQSKLAKMCVVKDLMKVNNGRPFFVCGEKTKPCSFWMWGDVQPLAKPECRHGLPCVVCKVKKEGLNKDRLFFSCPKDKESSCRFFEWAPDEQLGFFQSVNVSLFSNGP
;
A
#
# COMPACT_ATOMS: atom_id res chain seq x y z
N MET A 1 19.18 -10.82 -6.75
CA MET A 1 17.87 -10.20 -6.44
C MET A 1 17.22 -10.85 -5.22
N LYS A 2 16.44 -10.11 -4.41
CA LYS A 2 15.65 -10.64 -3.28
C LYS A 2 14.15 -10.52 -3.58
N CYS A 3 13.37 -11.55 -3.25
CA CYS A 3 11.91 -11.56 -3.42
C CYS A 3 11.20 -10.66 -2.38
N LEU A 4 9.87 -10.52 -2.44
CA LEU A 4 9.14 -9.56 -1.60
C LEU A 4 9.32 -9.80 -0.08
N HIS A 5 9.49 -11.04 0.36
CA HIS A 5 9.69 -11.35 1.79
C HIS A 5 11.16 -11.33 2.24
N GLY A 6 12.11 -10.88 1.41
CA GLY A 6 13.49 -10.66 1.84
C GLY A 6 14.50 -11.75 1.45
N GLU A 7 14.01 -12.92 1.05
CA GLU A 7 14.85 -14.06 0.70
C GLU A 7 15.40 -13.99 -0.73
N PRO A 8 16.49 -14.74 -1.05
CA PRO A 8 16.99 -14.84 -2.42
C PRO A 8 15.92 -15.34 -3.39
N ALA A 9 15.74 -14.63 -4.50
CA ALA A 9 14.91 -15.10 -5.60
C ALA A 9 15.68 -16.14 -6.43
N ALA A 10 14.98 -17.14 -6.95
CA ALA A 10 15.52 -18.06 -7.94
C ALA A 10 15.61 -17.37 -9.30
N HIS A 11 16.60 -17.78 -10.10
CA HIS A 11 16.80 -17.33 -11.46
C HIS A 11 16.49 -18.46 -12.45
N SER A 12 15.89 -18.13 -13.58
CA SER A 12 15.68 -19.08 -14.68
C SER A 12 15.81 -18.37 -16.01
N THR A 13 16.31 -19.10 -17.01
CA THR A 13 16.46 -18.63 -18.38
C THR A 13 15.68 -19.54 -19.32
N THR A 14 14.91 -18.94 -20.20
CA THR A 14 14.14 -19.62 -21.25
C THR A 14 14.50 -19.03 -22.61
N GLN A 15 13.93 -19.59 -23.69
CA GLN A 15 14.07 -19.02 -25.03
C GLN A 15 13.51 -17.59 -25.14
N ASN A 16 12.58 -17.20 -24.25
CA ASN A 16 11.95 -15.88 -24.22
C ASN A 16 12.64 -14.90 -23.25
N GLY A 17 13.81 -15.26 -22.73
CA GLY A 17 14.59 -14.44 -21.82
C GLY A 17 14.74 -15.02 -20.42
N SER A 18 15.44 -14.25 -19.58
CA SER A 18 15.78 -14.57 -18.20
C SER A 18 14.90 -13.82 -17.21
N PHE A 19 14.62 -14.44 -16.06
CA PHE A 19 13.79 -13.84 -15.03
C PHE A 19 14.10 -14.39 -13.64
N TRP A 20 13.73 -13.59 -12.64
CA TRP A 20 13.80 -13.88 -11.22
C TRP A 20 12.39 -14.16 -10.67
N PHE A 21 12.26 -15.16 -9.81
CA PHE A 21 10.99 -15.52 -9.18
C PHE A 21 11.18 -16.04 -7.76
N CYS A 22 10.14 -15.96 -6.93
CA CYS A 22 10.17 -16.63 -5.63
C CYS A 22 9.78 -18.09 -5.77
N ASN A 23 10.65 -19.00 -5.34
CA ASN A 23 10.41 -20.43 -5.24
C ASN A 23 10.25 -20.93 -3.79
N GLN A 24 10.35 -20.03 -2.80
CA GLN A 24 10.36 -20.38 -1.38
C GLN A 24 8.98 -20.21 -0.72
N ASN A 25 8.16 -19.28 -1.22
CA ASN A 25 6.84 -19.00 -0.69
C ASN A 25 5.84 -18.82 -1.84
N PRO A 26 4.90 -19.77 -2.04
CA PRO A 26 3.94 -19.71 -3.15
C PRO A 26 2.99 -18.50 -3.07
N THR A 27 2.86 -17.86 -1.91
CA THR A 27 2.05 -16.65 -1.75
C THR A 27 2.80 -15.35 -2.07
N CYS A 28 4.14 -15.41 -2.16
CA CYS A 28 4.97 -14.24 -2.45
C CYS A 28 4.67 -13.64 -3.82
N ASN A 29 4.34 -14.48 -4.81
CA ASN A 29 4.05 -14.06 -6.20
C ASN A 29 5.10 -13.12 -6.82
N PHE A 30 6.35 -13.16 -6.35
CA PHE A 30 7.42 -12.33 -6.88
C PHE A 30 7.85 -12.87 -8.25
N PHE A 31 7.88 -11.97 -9.23
CA PHE A 31 8.39 -12.20 -10.57
C PHE A 31 9.00 -10.89 -11.09
N CYS A 32 10.18 -10.97 -11.69
CA CYS A 32 10.88 -9.85 -12.29
C CYS A 32 11.67 -10.34 -13.51
N ALA A 33 11.43 -9.77 -14.69
CA ALA A 33 12.29 -10.01 -15.83
C ALA A 33 13.70 -9.48 -15.55
N GLU A 34 14.75 -10.14 -16.08
CA GLU A 34 16.15 -9.79 -15.77
C GLU A 34 16.49 -8.35 -16.21
N ASP A 35 16.02 -7.93 -17.38
CA ASP A 35 16.18 -6.60 -17.96
C ASP A 35 15.46 -5.50 -17.15
N GLU A 36 14.51 -5.86 -16.29
CA GLU A 36 13.79 -4.95 -15.40
C GLU A 36 14.37 -4.92 -13.98
N GLY A 37 15.45 -5.67 -13.73
CA GLY A 37 15.93 -5.95 -12.38
C GLY A 37 16.26 -4.72 -11.54
N TYR A 38 16.94 -3.74 -12.15
CA TYR A 38 17.27 -2.48 -11.48
C TYR A 38 16.04 -1.72 -10.97
N MET A 39 14.97 -1.66 -11.78
CA MET A 39 13.73 -0.97 -11.40
C MET A 39 13.06 -1.67 -10.21
N TYR A 40 12.99 -3.00 -10.25
CA TYR A 40 12.39 -3.79 -9.18
C TYR A 40 13.20 -3.73 -7.88
N GLU A 41 14.53 -3.76 -7.93
CA GLU A 41 15.36 -3.64 -6.73
C GLU A 41 15.17 -2.29 -6.04
N LYS A 42 15.12 -1.19 -6.80
CA LYS A 42 14.81 0.15 -6.27
C LYS A 42 13.40 0.19 -5.67
N ALA A 43 12.42 -0.35 -6.38
CA ALA A 43 11.01 -0.38 -5.95
C ALA A 43 10.80 -1.22 -4.67
N ILE A 44 11.43 -2.40 -4.57
CA ILE A 44 11.39 -3.25 -3.37
C ILE A 44 12.08 -2.55 -2.20
N THR A 45 13.21 -1.89 -2.44
CA THR A 45 13.93 -1.15 -1.39
C THR A 45 13.05 -0.02 -0.85
N ALA A 46 12.40 0.75 -1.72
CA ALA A 46 11.47 1.80 -1.33
C ALA A 46 10.29 1.23 -0.51
N TRP A 47 9.68 0.12 -0.95
CA TRP A 47 8.59 -0.50 -0.20
C TRP A 47 9.04 -1.04 1.16
N ARG A 48 10.19 -1.72 1.25
CA ARG A 48 10.70 -2.22 2.53
C ARG A 48 11.04 -1.09 3.50
N ALA A 49 11.49 0.06 3.01
CA ALA A 49 11.76 1.23 3.84
C ALA A 49 10.48 1.74 4.56
N THR A 50 9.29 1.48 4.01
CA THR A 50 8.01 1.81 4.66
C THR A 50 7.71 0.95 5.89
N LYS A 51 8.41 -0.18 6.06
CA LYS A 51 8.14 -1.20 7.10
C LYS A 51 6.70 -1.74 7.09
N GLN A 52 5.96 -1.52 6.00
CA GLN A 52 4.62 -2.08 5.85
C GLN A 52 4.67 -3.59 5.70
N ARG A 53 3.67 -4.26 6.26
CA ARG A 53 3.40 -5.65 5.90
C ARG A 53 2.94 -5.72 4.45
N HIS A 54 3.24 -6.84 3.80
CA HIS A 54 2.79 -7.07 2.44
C HIS A 54 1.25 -6.97 2.37
N PRO A 55 0.71 -6.06 1.56
CA PRO A 55 -0.71 -5.77 1.61
C PRO A 55 -1.54 -6.93 1.08
N ARG A 56 -2.77 -7.03 1.61
CA ARG A 56 -3.79 -7.97 1.18
C ARG A 56 -4.96 -7.19 0.59
N CYS A 57 -5.56 -7.72 -0.47
CA CYS A 57 -6.76 -7.11 -1.03
C CYS A 57 -8.02 -7.55 -0.26
N GLY A 58 -8.88 -6.60 0.11
CA GLY A 58 -10.07 -6.86 0.93
C GLY A 58 -11.14 -7.73 0.26
N GLY A 59 -11.12 -7.86 -1.07
CA GLY A 59 -12.05 -8.72 -1.79
C GLY A 59 -11.77 -10.22 -1.68
N GLN A 60 -10.53 -10.62 -1.32
CA GLN A 60 -10.13 -12.03 -1.36
C GLN A 60 -9.15 -12.45 -0.24
N SER A 61 -8.72 -11.54 0.64
CA SER A 61 -7.69 -11.77 1.67
C SER A 61 -6.34 -12.31 1.14
N LYS A 62 -6.13 -12.27 -0.19
CA LYS A 62 -4.90 -12.69 -0.88
C LYS A 62 -3.87 -11.56 -0.88
N LEU A 63 -2.59 -11.94 -0.88
CA LEU A 63 -1.48 -11.00 -1.03
C LEU A 63 -1.56 -10.30 -2.39
N ALA A 64 -1.42 -8.97 -2.39
CA ALA A 64 -1.53 -8.14 -3.58
C ALA A 64 -0.27 -8.24 -4.47
N LYS A 65 -0.41 -8.26 -5.79
CA LYS A 65 0.73 -8.28 -6.69
C LYS A 65 1.44 -6.93 -6.65
N MET A 66 2.75 -6.91 -6.42
CA MET A 66 3.58 -5.72 -6.59
C MET A 66 3.93 -5.50 -8.06
N CYS A 67 3.80 -4.26 -8.51
CA CYS A 67 4.12 -3.77 -9.83
C CYS A 67 4.97 -2.50 -9.72
N VAL A 68 5.61 -2.12 -10.82
CA VAL A 68 6.41 -0.88 -10.93
C VAL A 68 5.89 -0.08 -12.10
N VAL A 69 5.80 1.26 -11.96
CA VAL A 69 5.47 2.13 -13.08
C VAL A 69 6.64 2.16 -14.07
N LYS A 70 6.42 1.71 -15.31
CA LYS A 70 7.48 1.58 -16.32
C LYS A 70 7.48 2.68 -17.38
N ASP A 71 6.46 3.54 -17.37
CA ASP A 71 6.34 4.64 -18.31
C ASP A 71 7.40 5.70 -18.01
N LEU A 72 8.42 5.79 -18.87
CA LEU A 72 9.58 6.67 -18.68
C LEU A 72 9.22 8.16 -18.75
N MET A 73 8.07 8.52 -19.33
CA MET A 73 7.63 9.91 -19.49
C MET A 73 6.86 10.42 -18.28
N LYS A 74 6.46 9.55 -17.36
CA LYS A 74 5.70 9.97 -16.17
C LYS A 74 6.61 10.27 -14.99
N VAL A 75 6.24 11.31 -14.24
CA VAL A 75 6.91 11.71 -12.98
C VAL A 75 6.93 10.59 -11.92
N ASN A 76 6.03 9.62 -12.03
CA ASN A 76 5.95 8.47 -11.13
C ASN A 76 6.68 7.22 -11.66
N ASN A 77 7.50 7.33 -12.71
CA ASN A 77 8.33 6.23 -13.20
C ASN A 77 9.16 5.60 -12.06
N GLY A 78 9.23 4.27 -12.05
CA GLY A 78 9.96 3.49 -11.05
C GLY A 78 9.26 3.36 -9.70
N ARG A 79 8.11 4.00 -9.48
CA ARG A 79 7.38 3.88 -8.20
C ARG A 79 6.71 2.51 -8.06
N PRO A 80 6.88 1.81 -6.92
CA PRO A 80 6.17 0.56 -6.62
C PRO A 80 4.70 0.82 -6.34
N PHE A 81 3.81 -0.04 -6.82
CA PHE A 81 2.40 -0.08 -6.43
C PHE A 81 1.91 -1.52 -6.30
N PHE A 82 0.84 -1.74 -5.56
CA PHE A 82 0.21 -3.04 -5.37
C PHE A 82 -1.19 -3.06 -5.98
N VAL A 83 -1.53 -4.18 -6.60
CA VAL A 83 -2.85 -4.43 -7.21
C VAL A 83 -3.38 -5.81 -6.85
N CYS A 84 -4.65 -6.08 -7.10
CA CYS A 84 -5.17 -7.44 -7.00
C CYS A 84 -4.37 -8.39 -7.91
N GLY A 85 -3.88 -9.50 -7.35
CA GLY A 85 -3.16 -10.53 -8.11
C GLY A 85 -4.07 -11.58 -8.77
N GLU A 86 -5.37 -11.57 -8.48
CA GLU A 86 -6.34 -12.49 -9.08
C GLU A 86 -6.63 -12.12 -10.54
N LYS A 87 -6.54 -13.10 -11.44
CA LYS A 87 -6.77 -12.90 -12.88
C LYS A 87 -8.23 -13.11 -13.29
N THR A 88 -8.95 -14.01 -12.60
CA THR A 88 -10.29 -14.43 -13.00
C THR A 88 -11.38 -13.46 -12.53
N LYS A 89 -11.30 -13.02 -11.27
CA LYS A 89 -12.24 -12.07 -10.66
C LYS A 89 -11.46 -11.02 -9.86
N PRO A 90 -10.74 -10.10 -10.52
CA PRO A 90 -9.96 -9.08 -9.84
C PRO A 90 -10.88 -8.15 -9.04
N CYS A 91 -10.43 -7.72 -7.86
CA CYS A 91 -11.05 -6.59 -7.16
C CYS A 91 -10.33 -5.28 -7.53
N SER A 92 -10.96 -4.15 -7.22
CA SER A 92 -10.41 -2.79 -7.46
C SER A 92 -9.34 -2.36 -6.45
N PHE A 93 -8.67 -3.31 -5.79
CA PHE A 93 -7.59 -3.00 -4.87
C PHE A 93 -6.40 -2.39 -5.61
N TRP A 94 -5.98 -1.22 -5.12
CA TRP A 94 -4.79 -0.51 -5.57
C TRP A 94 -4.18 0.24 -4.38
N MET A 95 -2.85 0.31 -4.30
CA MET A 95 -2.15 1.19 -3.36
C MET A 95 -0.72 1.44 -3.82
N TRP A 96 -0.15 2.61 -3.50
CA TRP A 96 1.29 2.81 -3.65
C TRP A 96 2.07 1.96 -2.64
N GLY A 97 3.22 1.43 -3.06
CA GLY A 97 4.10 0.63 -2.22
C GLY A 97 5.19 1.43 -1.51
N ASP A 98 5.48 2.64 -1.96
CA ASP A 98 6.53 3.52 -1.41
C ASP A 98 6.01 4.56 -0.43
N VAL A 99 4.70 4.63 -0.23
CA VAL A 99 4.12 5.58 0.70
C VAL A 99 4.21 4.99 2.10
N GLN A 100 4.97 5.64 2.98
CA GLN A 100 5.09 5.21 4.36
C GLN A 100 3.72 5.21 5.05
N PRO A 101 3.40 4.19 5.86
CA PRO A 101 2.18 4.22 6.65
C PRO A 101 2.39 5.34 7.65
N LEU A 102 1.51 6.33 7.61
CA LEU A 102 1.50 7.40 8.60
C LEU A 102 1.59 6.77 10.00
N ALA A 103 2.54 7.26 10.81
CA ALA A 103 2.49 7.06 12.25
C ALA A 103 1.24 7.75 12.77
N LYS A 104 0.17 6.97 12.98
CA LYS A 104 -1.08 7.51 13.50
C LYS A 104 -0.82 7.92 14.96
N PRO A 105 -1.22 9.14 15.38
CA PRO A 105 -1.14 9.48 16.78
C PRO A 105 -2.01 8.52 17.59
N GLU A 106 -1.63 8.33 18.85
CA GLU A 106 -2.46 7.63 19.81
C GLU A 106 -3.50 8.60 20.38
N CYS A 107 -4.74 8.15 20.46
CA CYS A 107 -5.77 8.89 21.18
C CYS A 107 -5.51 8.82 22.70
N ARG A 108 -6.32 9.52 23.51
CA ARG A 108 -6.17 9.55 24.98
C ARG A 108 -6.37 8.19 25.68
N HIS A 109 -6.76 7.15 24.94
CA HIS A 109 -6.82 5.77 25.42
C HIS A 109 -5.54 4.96 25.14
N GLY A 110 -4.53 5.54 24.48
CA GLY A 110 -3.36 4.80 23.97
C GLY A 110 -3.65 3.94 22.74
N LEU A 111 -4.79 4.17 22.07
CA LEU A 111 -5.15 3.42 20.85
C LEU A 111 -4.76 4.22 19.61
N PRO A 112 -4.19 3.58 18.56
CA PRO A 112 -3.92 4.24 17.29
C PRO A 112 -5.19 4.84 16.69
N CYS A 113 -5.14 6.12 16.30
CA CYS A 113 -6.28 6.81 15.72
C CYS A 113 -6.75 6.20 14.40
N VAL A 114 -8.02 6.43 14.06
CA VAL A 114 -8.54 6.23 12.69
C VAL A 114 -8.35 7.50 11.88
N VAL A 115 -8.26 7.35 10.55
CA VAL A 115 -8.15 8.49 9.63
C VAL A 115 -9.51 8.71 8.99
N CYS A 116 -10.00 9.93 9.10
CA CYS A 116 -11.31 10.33 8.62
C CYS A 116 -11.14 11.46 7.60
N LYS A 117 -12.13 11.62 6.72
CA LYS A 117 -12.20 12.69 5.72
C LYS A 117 -13.38 13.59 6.04
N VAL A 118 -13.18 14.90 5.99
CA VAL A 118 -14.27 15.87 6.13
C VAL A 118 -15.19 15.77 4.92
N LYS A 119 -16.41 15.26 5.15
CA LYS A 119 -17.46 15.18 4.12
C LYS A 119 -18.33 16.44 4.04
N LYS A 120 -18.30 17.27 5.09
CA LYS A 120 -19.08 18.49 5.16
C LYS A 120 -18.54 19.51 4.15
N GLU A 121 -19.44 20.12 3.39
CA GLU A 121 -19.10 21.22 2.48
C GLU A 121 -18.46 22.40 3.22
N GLY A 122 -17.49 23.05 2.58
CA GLY A 122 -16.80 24.24 3.10
C GLY A 122 -15.28 24.19 2.87
N LEU A 123 -14.56 25.14 3.50
CA LEU A 123 -13.11 25.32 3.31
C LEU A 123 -12.27 24.09 3.64
N ASN A 124 -12.74 23.24 4.55
CA ASN A 124 -12.01 22.04 4.98
C ASN A 124 -12.50 20.75 4.30
N LYS A 125 -13.36 20.85 3.28
CA LYS A 125 -13.87 19.67 2.56
C LYS A 125 -12.71 18.83 2.03
N ASP A 126 -12.85 17.52 2.12
CA ASP A 126 -11.86 16.51 1.70
C ASP A 126 -10.55 16.50 2.49
N ARG A 127 -10.36 17.40 3.46
CA ARG A 127 -9.23 17.37 4.38
C ARG A 127 -9.33 16.17 5.32
N LEU A 128 -8.17 15.59 5.66
CA LEU A 128 -8.06 14.41 6.48
C LEU A 128 -7.74 14.75 7.93
N PHE A 129 -8.27 13.98 8.87
CA PHE A 129 -8.03 14.15 10.30
C PHE A 129 -7.94 12.80 11.02
N PHE A 130 -7.26 12.79 12.18
CA PHE A 130 -7.20 11.68 13.11
C PHE A 130 -8.31 11.78 14.15
N SER A 131 -8.99 10.67 14.40
CA SER A 131 -10.03 10.57 15.41
C SER A 131 -9.83 9.33 16.27
N CYS A 132 -10.39 9.35 17.48
CA CYS A 132 -10.46 8.17 18.33
C CYS A 132 -11.21 7.03 17.59
N PRO A 133 -10.71 5.77 17.61
CA PRO A 133 -11.37 4.64 16.96
C PRO A 133 -12.65 4.17 17.65
N LYS A 134 -12.89 4.59 18.90
CA LYS A 134 -14.07 4.19 19.68
C LYS A 134 -15.33 4.94 19.22
N ASP A 135 -16.49 4.32 19.48
CA ASP A 135 -17.80 4.88 19.19
C ASP A 135 -18.06 6.20 19.93
N LYS A 136 -19.05 6.97 19.47
CA LYS A 136 -19.32 8.35 19.92
C LYS A 136 -19.47 8.47 21.44
N GLU A 137 -20.07 7.49 22.09
CA GLU A 137 -20.31 7.48 23.54
C GLU A 137 -19.05 7.15 24.35
N SER A 138 -18.18 6.30 23.83
CA SER A 138 -16.95 5.85 24.50
C SER A 138 -15.68 6.54 23.99
N SER A 139 -15.83 7.45 23.03
CA SER A 139 -14.74 8.21 22.42
C SER A 139 -14.18 9.26 23.38
N CYS A 140 -12.85 9.36 23.42
CA CYS A 140 -12.15 10.42 24.16
C CYS A 140 -12.16 11.78 23.41
N ARG A 141 -12.85 11.83 22.26
CA ARG A 141 -12.95 13.02 21.38
C ARG A 141 -11.60 13.56 20.92
N PHE A 142 -10.58 12.70 20.84
CA PHE A 142 -9.30 13.06 20.22
C PHE A 142 -9.54 13.51 18.77
N PHE A 143 -8.91 14.61 18.40
CA PHE A 143 -8.97 15.21 17.08
C PHE A 143 -7.63 15.87 16.75
N GLU A 144 -7.09 15.58 15.58
CA GLU A 144 -5.92 16.26 15.04
C GLU A 144 -5.96 16.27 13.52
N TRP A 145 -5.53 17.35 12.88
CA TRP A 145 -5.45 17.39 11.41
C TRP A 145 -4.33 16.49 10.91
N ALA A 146 -4.59 15.73 9.85
CA ALA A 146 -3.52 15.01 9.17
C ALA A 146 -2.64 16.03 8.41
N PRO A 147 -1.31 15.87 8.40
CA PRO A 147 -0.41 16.72 7.62
C PRO A 147 -0.77 16.72 6.13
N ASP A 148 -0.59 17.85 5.43
CA ASP A 148 -1.06 17.99 4.04
C ASP A 148 -0.28 17.12 3.04
N GLU A 149 1.00 16.79 3.32
CA GLU A 149 1.79 15.80 2.56
C GLU A 149 1.20 14.38 2.56
N GLN A 150 0.21 14.11 3.42
CA GLN A 150 -0.36 12.79 3.67
C GLN A 150 -1.57 12.48 2.78
N LEU A 151 -2.06 13.46 2.00
CA LEU A 151 -3.24 13.31 1.14
C LEU A 151 -3.05 12.23 0.07
N GLY A 152 -1.83 12.05 -0.45
CA GLY A 152 -1.51 11.03 -1.46
C GLY A 152 -1.64 9.59 -0.95
N PHE A 153 -1.40 9.35 0.34
CA PHE A 153 -1.52 8.03 0.97
C PHE A 153 -2.98 7.59 1.05
N PHE A 154 -3.82 8.41 1.68
CA PHE A 154 -5.20 8.07 2.03
C PHE A 154 -6.18 8.17 0.85
N GLN A 155 -5.81 8.85 -0.23
CA GLN A 155 -6.53 8.79 -1.50
C GLN A 155 -6.19 7.52 -2.30
N SER A 156 -5.01 6.93 -2.09
CA SER A 156 -4.53 5.75 -2.83
C SER A 156 -4.99 4.43 -2.23
N VAL A 157 -5.11 4.33 -0.90
CA VAL A 157 -5.78 3.19 -0.27
C VAL A 157 -7.27 3.38 -0.48
N ASN A 158 -7.86 2.57 -1.37
CA ASN A 158 -9.31 2.49 -1.48
C ASN A 158 -9.89 2.46 -0.06
N VAL A 159 -10.78 3.41 0.19
CA VAL A 159 -11.29 3.92 1.48
C VAL A 159 -12.16 2.85 2.18
N SER A 160 -11.68 1.61 2.27
CA SER A 160 -12.32 0.48 2.96
C SER A 160 -11.90 0.37 4.43
N LEU A 161 -11.05 1.27 4.92
CA LEU A 161 -10.84 1.51 6.36
C LEU A 161 -11.81 2.56 6.95
N PHE A 162 -12.78 3.03 6.15
CA PHE A 162 -13.77 4.04 6.53
C PHE A 162 -15.09 3.41 6.95
N SER A 163 -15.06 2.18 7.46
CA SER A 163 -16.18 1.64 8.22
C SER A 163 -16.15 2.26 9.61
N ASN A 164 -16.75 3.44 9.72
CA ASN A 164 -17.89 3.62 10.61
C ASN A 164 -19.01 4.13 9.70
N GLY A 165 -19.95 3.23 9.41
CA GLY A 165 -21.22 3.56 8.77
C GLY A 165 -22.04 4.51 9.65
N PRO A 166 -23.27 4.87 9.20
CA PRO A 166 -24.12 5.85 9.87
C PRO A 166 -24.34 5.56 11.37
#